data_AF-A0A939HZT2-F1
#
_entry.id   AF-A0A939HZT2-F1
#
_cell.length_a   1.000
_cell.length_b   1.000
_cell.length_c   1.000
_cell.angle_alpha   90.00
_cell.angle_beta   90.00
_cell.angle_gamma   90.00
#
_symmetry.space_group_name_H-M   'P 1'
#
loop_
_entity.id
_entity.type
_entity.pdbx_description
1 polymer ?
#
loop_
_entity_poly.entity_id
_entity_poly.type
_entity_poly.pdbx_seq_one_letter_code
_entity_poly.pdbx_strand_id
1 'polypeptide(L)'
;MTSILLKSFYLLQNWDAPEWKDVVTWTVYATIQAAEFGITSENVDDFLDSDDPAIRRFLGVEGDLGESLGLDDNFVVDAISSVGNWQEIYDRNFPFPDAPPIGGGLFSEGGLLYSPPFA
;
A
#
# COMPACT_ATOMS: atom_id res chain seq x y z
N MET A 1 -8.96 19.93 19.07
CA MET A 1 -8.88 18.63 19.78
C MET A 1 -10.16 17.79 19.70
N THR A 2 -11.33 18.38 19.48
CA THR A 2 -12.62 17.68 19.34
C THR A 2 -12.89 17.05 17.95
N SER A 3 -12.16 17.45 16.91
CA SER A 3 -12.39 16.98 15.53
C SER A 3 -11.80 15.59 15.24
N ILE A 4 -10.61 15.28 15.76
CA ILE A 4 -9.92 14.01 15.52
C ILE A 4 -10.68 12.86 16.19
N LEU A 5 -11.09 13.05 17.46
CA LEU A 5 -11.86 12.05 18.21
C LEU A 5 -13.22 11.74 17.55
N LEU A 6 -13.85 12.71 16.90
CA LEU A 6 -15.13 12.50 16.21
C LEU A 6 -14.97 11.69 14.92
N LYS A 7 -13.92 11.98 14.13
CA LYS A 7 -13.58 11.20 12.91
C LYS A 7 -13.20 9.76 13.27
N SER A 8 -12.35 9.57 14.28
CA SER A 8 -11.96 8.23 14.75
C SER A 8 -13.16 7.43 15.27
N PHE A 9 -14.12 8.06 15.94
CA PHE A 9 -15.32 7.39 16.43
C PHE A 9 -16.32 7.05 15.31
N TYR A 10 -16.41 7.87 14.26
CA TYR A 10 -17.25 7.62 13.08
C TYR A 10 -16.74 6.41 12.27
N LEU A 11 -15.42 6.30 12.09
CA LEU A 11 -14.78 5.16 11.41
C LEU A 11 -14.97 3.85 12.19
N LEU A 12 -14.98 3.90 13.52
CA LEU A 12 -15.21 2.72 14.37
C LEU A 12 -16.69 2.27 14.39
N GLN A 13 -17.65 3.17 14.18
CA GLN A 13 -19.07 2.81 14.09
C GLN A 13 -19.48 2.33 12.69
N ASN A 14 -18.81 2.80 11.64
CA ASN A 14 -19.14 2.51 10.24
C ASN A 14 -18.07 1.64 9.56
N TRP A 15 -17.70 0.52 10.17
CA TRP A 15 -16.80 -0.48 9.56
C TRP A 15 -17.35 -1.12 8.27
N ASP A 16 -18.65 -0.92 7.99
CA ASP A 16 -19.36 -1.24 6.74
C ASP A 16 -19.22 -0.17 5.65
N ALA A 17 -18.75 1.04 5.99
CA ALA A 17 -18.61 2.16 5.05
C ALA A 17 -17.73 1.75 3.84
N PRO A 18 -18.28 1.76 2.62
CA PRO A 18 -17.54 1.43 1.40
C PRO A 18 -16.20 2.17 1.30
N GLU A 19 -16.17 3.42 1.73
CA GLU A 19 -14.98 4.27 1.69
C GLU A 19 -13.85 3.75 2.60
N TRP A 20 -14.18 3.28 3.81
CA TRP A 20 -13.17 2.71 4.72
C TRP A 20 -12.62 1.39 4.17
N LYS A 21 -13.50 0.57 3.60
CA LYS A 21 -13.09 -0.68 2.94
C LYS A 21 -12.15 -0.39 1.78
N ASP A 22 -12.43 0.63 0.97
CA ASP A 22 -11.59 0.99 -0.17
C ASP A 22 -10.21 1.45 0.29
N VAL A 23 -10.11 2.30 1.32
CA VAL A 23 -8.83 2.72 1.91
C VAL A 23 -8.01 1.52 2.39
N VAL A 24 -8.62 0.61 3.16
CA VAL A 24 -7.93 -0.60 3.65
C VAL A 24 -7.48 -1.48 2.48
N THR A 25 -8.34 -1.65 1.48
CA THR A 25 -8.07 -2.49 0.30
C THR A 25 -6.88 -1.94 -0.50
N TRP A 26 -6.88 -0.64 -0.81
CA TRP A 26 -5.82 0.01 -1.56
C TRP A 26 -4.50 0.09 -0.78
N THR A 27 -4.56 0.21 0.55
CA THR A 27 -3.35 0.12 1.40
C THR A 27 -2.71 -1.26 1.30
N VAL A 28 -3.50 -2.34 1.32
CA VAL A 28 -2.96 -3.71 1.14
C VAL A 28 -2.38 -3.88 -0.26
N TYR A 29 -3.08 -3.43 -1.30
CA TYR A 29 -2.57 -3.46 -2.66
C TYR A 29 -1.27 -2.66 -2.83
N ALA A 30 -1.13 -1.53 -2.13
CA ALA A 30 0.08 -0.74 -2.18
C ALA A 30 1.30 -1.52 -1.69
N THR A 31 1.17 -2.29 -0.60
CA THR A 31 2.28 -3.13 -0.11
C THR A 31 2.69 -4.22 -1.11
N ILE A 32 1.72 -4.80 -1.84
CA ILE A 32 1.98 -5.83 -2.85
C ILE A 32 2.66 -5.21 -4.07
N GLN A 33 2.11 -4.10 -4.59
CA GLN A 33 2.65 -3.43 -5.76
C GLN A 33 4.06 -2.87 -5.51
N ALA A 34 4.32 -2.33 -4.32
CA ALA A 34 5.67 -1.90 -3.93
C ALA A 34 6.67 -3.06 -3.99
N ALA A 35 6.29 -4.25 -3.49
CA ALA A 35 7.15 -5.43 -3.54
C ALA A 35 7.43 -5.86 -4.99
N GLU A 36 6.42 -5.83 -5.87
CA GLU A 36 6.59 -6.11 -7.30
C GLU A 36 7.54 -5.11 -8.00
N PHE A 37 7.50 -3.84 -7.62
CA PHE A 37 8.41 -2.82 -8.16
C PHE A 37 9.79 -2.79 -7.49
N GLY A 38 10.01 -3.58 -6.44
CA GLY A 38 11.24 -3.53 -5.64
C GLY A 38 11.39 -2.24 -4.82
N ILE A 39 10.27 -1.54 -4.56
CA ILE A 39 10.21 -0.36 -3.72
C ILE A 39 10.07 -0.80 -2.27
N THR A 40 10.92 -0.29 -1.39
CA THR A 40 11.01 -0.64 0.03
C THR A 40 10.79 0.59 0.91
N SER A 41 10.67 0.38 2.22
CA SER A 41 10.66 1.49 3.19
C SER A 41 11.94 2.34 3.16
N GLU A 42 13.05 1.80 2.65
CA GLU A 42 14.35 2.49 2.63
C GLU A 42 14.60 3.30 1.35
N ASN A 43 13.90 3.00 0.24
CA ASN A 43 14.20 3.60 -1.07
C ASN A 43 13.00 4.29 -1.73
N VAL A 44 11.81 4.30 -1.12
CA VAL A 44 10.58 4.82 -1.75
C VAL A 44 10.71 6.26 -2.26
N ASP A 45 11.45 7.11 -1.54
CA ASP A 45 11.70 8.49 -1.95
C ASP A 45 12.56 8.59 -3.23
N ASP A 46 13.45 7.62 -3.47
CA ASP A 46 14.31 7.59 -4.66
C ASP A 46 13.50 7.40 -5.96
N PHE A 47 12.26 6.88 -5.84
CA PHE A 47 11.38 6.62 -6.98
C PHE A 47 10.44 7.79 -7.32
N LEU A 48 10.41 8.86 -6.52
CA LEU A 48 9.55 10.02 -6.78
C LEU A 48 9.90 10.76 -8.08
N ASP A 49 11.16 10.68 -8.50
CA ASP A 49 11.66 11.24 -9.77
C ASP A 49 11.65 10.23 -10.94
N SER A 50 10.98 9.07 -10.79
CA SER A 50 10.91 8.05 -11.83
C SER A 50 10.25 8.56 -13.11
N ASP A 51 10.81 8.17 -14.26
CA ASP A 51 10.22 8.40 -15.58
C ASP A 51 9.16 7.33 -15.94
N ASP A 52 9.03 6.26 -15.15
CA ASP A 52 8.04 5.21 -15.38
C ASP A 52 6.63 5.67 -14.97
N PRO A 53 5.67 5.79 -15.91
CA PRO A 53 4.32 6.25 -15.60
C PRO A 53 3.57 5.37 -14.59
N ALA A 54 3.86 4.06 -14.54
CA ALA A 54 3.23 3.16 -13.57
C ALA A 54 3.71 3.47 -12.14
N ILE A 55 5.01 3.74 -11.97
CA ILE A 55 5.59 4.14 -10.68
C ILE A 55 5.08 5.53 -10.27
N ARG A 56 5.00 6.46 -11.22
CA ARG A 56 4.50 7.82 -10.95
C ARG A 56 3.05 7.80 -10.46
N ARG A 57 2.16 7.01 -11.09
CA ARG A 57 0.78 6.80 -10.62
C ARG A 57 0.74 6.13 -9.26
N PHE A 58 1.54 5.08 -9.10
CA PHE A 58 1.62 4.31 -7.87
C PHE A 58 2.00 5.18 -6.68
N LEU A 59 2.97 6.09 -6.82
CA LEU A 59 3.45 6.97 -5.75
C LEU A 59 2.65 8.26 -5.61
N GLY A 60 1.58 8.46 -6.40
CA GLY A 60 0.78 9.68 -6.37
C GLY A 60 1.49 10.92 -6.90
N VAL A 61 2.54 10.75 -7.72
CA VAL A 61 3.18 11.85 -8.47
C VAL A 61 2.29 12.32 -9.63
N GLU A 62 1.47 11.40 -10.15
CA GLU A 62 0.38 11.68 -11.09
C GLU A 62 -0.84 10.81 -10.73
N GLY A 63 -2.03 11.19 -11.19
CA GLY A 63 -3.29 10.53 -10.83
C GLY A 63 -4.01 11.23 -9.68
N ASP A 64 -5.15 10.67 -9.26
CA ASP A 64 -6.05 11.22 -8.25
C ASP A 64 -6.62 10.15 -7.30
N LEU A 65 -5.96 8.98 -7.21
CA LEU A 65 -6.43 7.86 -6.41
C LEU A 65 -6.54 8.23 -4.92
N GLY A 66 -5.57 8.96 -4.36
CA GLY A 66 -5.62 9.39 -2.96
C GLY A 66 -6.81 10.29 -2.71
N GLU A 67 -7.00 11.31 -3.55
CA GLU A 67 -8.17 12.19 -3.49
C GLU A 67 -9.49 11.42 -3.59
N SER A 68 -9.58 10.43 -4.49
CA SER A 68 -10.77 9.58 -4.67
C SER A 68 -11.12 8.75 -3.43
N LEU A 69 -10.11 8.45 -2.60
CA LEU A 69 -10.22 7.76 -1.32
C LEU A 69 -10.38 8.72 -0.13
N GLY A 70 -10.35 10.04 -0.37
CA GLY A 70 -10.37 11.06 0.68
C GLY A 70 -9.07 11.16 1.48
N LEU A 71 -7.94 10.75 0.88
CA LEU A 71 -6.58 10.84 1.40
C LEU A 71 -5.76 11.85 0.60
N ASP A 72 -4.55 12.13 1.06
CA ASP A 72 -3.56 12.82 0.24
C ASP A 72 -2.97 11.83 -0.80
N ASP A 73 -2.62 12.30 -2.00
CA ASP A 73 -2.14 11.41 -3.08
C ASP A 73 -0.82 10.69 -2.73
N ASN A 74 -0.03 11.23 -1.81
CA ASN A 74 1.19 10.60 -1.30
C ASN A 74 0.93 9.46 -0.30
N PHE A 75 -0.32 9.00 -0.09
CA PHE A 75 -0.63 7.98 0.92
C PHE A 75 0.17 6.67 0.74
N VAL A 76 0.51 6.31 -0.50
CA VAL A 76 1.35 5.14 -0.80
C VAL A 76 2.76 5.35 -0.27
N VAL A 77 3.36 6.52 -0.51
CA VAL A 77 4.69 6.87 0.00
C VAL A 77 4.70 6.81 1.52
N ASP A 78 3.68 7.39 2.17
CA ASP A 78 3.55 7.38 3.63
C ASP A 78 3.39 5.96 4.19
N ALA A 79 2.56 5.12 3.54
CA ALA A 79 2.34 3.73 3.94
C ALA A 79 3.63 2.91 3.82
N ILE A 80 4.30 2.96 2.67
CA ILE A 80 5.52 2.17 2.43
C ILE A 80 6.67 2.65 3.31
N SER A 81 6.84 3.97 3.49
CA SER A 81 7.82 4.52 4.43
C SER A 81 7.58 4.03 5.87
N SER A 82 6.31 3.87 6.27
CA SER A 82 5.94 3.52 7.64
C SER A 82 6.05 2.03 7.95
N VAL A 83 5.61 1.17 7.03
CA VAL A 83 5.48 -0.28 7.30
C VAL A 83 6.30 -1.17 6.37
N GLY A 84 6.79 -0.63 5.26
CA GLY A 84 7.46 -1.38 4.20
C GLY A 84 6.50 -2.03 3.22
N ASN A 85 7.08 -2.64 2.20
CA ASN A 85 6.35 -3.46 1.23
C ASN A 85 5.95 -4.82 1.82
N TRP A 86 5.23 -5.62 1.04
CA TRP A 86 4.73 -6.92 1.47
C TRP A 86 5.85 -7.87 1.95
N GLN A 87 6.99 -7.90 1.25
CA GLN A 87 8.13 -8.77 1.59
C GLN A 87 8.75 -8.36 2.92
N GLU A 88 8.97 -7.06 3.15
CA GLU A 88 9.49 -6.54 4.42
C GLU A 88 8.56 -6.86 5.60
N ILE A 89 7.24 -6.72 5.38
CA ILE A 89 6.23 -7.09 6.37
C ILE A 89 6.28 -8.59 6.64
N TYR A 90 6.34 -9.43 5.61
CA TYR A 90 6.38 -10.87 5.75
C TYR A 90 7.63 -11.32 6.52
N ASP A 91 8.81 -10.91 6.08
CA ASP A 91 10.10 -11.34 6.65
C ASP A 91 10.26 -10.93 8.11
N ARG A 92 9.75 -9.74 8.49
CA ARG A 92 9.78 -9.26 9.87
C ARG A 92 8.89 -10.08 10.81
N ASN A 93 7.80 -10.66 10.30
CA ASN A 93 6.79 -11.35 11.12
C ASN A 93 6.86 -12.89 11.02
N PHE A 94 7.41 -13.43 9.93
CA PHE A 94 7.51 -14.86 9.66
C PHE A 94 8.96 -15.25 9.31
N PRO A 95 9.85 -15.38 10.30
CA PRO A 95 11.28 -15.64 10.09
C PRO A 95 11.57 -17.11 9.77
N PHE A 96 10.93 -17.64 8.74
CA PHE A 96 11.14 -18.98 8.21
C PHE A 96 11.58 -18.89 6.75
N PRO A 97 12.86 -18.56 6.49
CA PRO A 97 13.35 -18.27 5.13
C PRO A 97 13.23 -19.45 4.17
N ASP A 98 13.18 -20.68 4.69
CA ASP A 98 13.04 -21.91 3.91
C ASP A 98 11.58 -22.32 3.68
N ALA A 99 10.61 -21.62 4.30
CA ALA A 99 9.20 -21.92 4.14
C ALA A 99 8.63 -21.14 2.94
N PRO A 100 7.82 -21.77 2.08
CA PRO A 100 7.13 -21.04 1.02
C PRO A 100 6.22 -19.96 1.64
N PRO A 101 6.13 -18.77 1.03
CA PRO A 101 5.38 -17.69 1.62
C PRO A 101 3.91 -18.04 1.80
N ILE A 102 3.36 -17.80 3.00
CA ILE A 102 1.94 -18.02 3.27
C ILE A 102 1.12 -17.09 2.35
N GLY A 103 0.29 -17.67 1.48
CA GLY A 103 -0.45 -16.92 0.46
C GLY A 103 0.16 -16.98 -0.95
N GLY A 104 1.26 -17.72 -1.15
CA GLY A 104 1.78 -18.08 -2.47
C GLY A 104 2.89 -17.18 -3.01
N GLY A 105 3.18 -16.03 -2.38
CA GLY A 105 4.15 -15.05 -2.90
C GLY A 105 3.57 -14.18 -4.03
N LEU A 106 4.41 -13.35 -4.63
CA LEU A 106 4.02 -12.42 -5.70
C LEU A 106 3.61 -13.18 -6.96
N PHE A 107 2.57 -12.71 -7.65
CA PHE A 107 2.11 -13.30 -8.91
C PHE A 107 3.23 -13.29 -9.98
N SER A 108 4.04 -12.23 -10.02
CA SER A 108 5.23 -12.12 -10.89
C SER A 108 6.27 -13.23 -10.68
N GLU A 109 6.26 -13.88 -9.52
CA GLU A 109 7.16 -14.98 -9.14
C GLU A 109 6.44 -16.34 -9.13
N GLY A 110 5.24 -16.42 -9.70
CA GLY A 110 4.43 -17.65 -9.75
C GLY A 110 3.49 -17.86 -8.55
N GLY A 111 3.30 -16.82 -7.74
CA GLY A 111 2.41 -16.81 -6.59
C GLY A 111 0.97 -16.37 -6.88
N LEU A 112 0.24 -15.97 -5.82
CA LEU A 112 -1.18 -15.59 -5.89
C LEU A 112 -1.46 -14.15 -5.42
N LEU A 113 -0.46 -13.47 -4.85
CA LEU A 113 -0.60 -12.08 -4.44
C LEU A 113 -0.51 -11.19 -5.67
N TYR A 114 -1.54 -10.39 -5.88
CA TYR A 114 -1.69 -9.54 -7.05
C TYR A 114 -2.33 -8.22 -6.66
N SER A 115 -1.75 -7.13 -7.14
CA SER A 115 -2.34 -5.79 -7.04
C SER A 115 -3.05 -5.42 -8.34
N PRO A 116 -4.26 -4.84 -8.31
CA PRO A 116 -4.78 -4.13 -9.46
C PRO A 116 -3.86 -2.93 -9.79
N PRO A 117 -3.84 -2.48 -11.06
CA PRO A 117 -3.09 -1.29 -11.44
C PRO A 117 -3.57 -0.03 -10.70
N PHE A 118 -2.64 0.80 -10.30
CA PHE A 118 -2.89 2.15 -9.79
C PHE A 118 -3.08 3.08 -11.00
N ALA A 119 -4.21 3.78 -11.05
CA ALA A 119 -4.63 4.62 -12.18
C ALA A 119 -4.42 6.11 -11.88
#